data_AF-A0A6A4RNV5-F1
#
_entry.id   AF-A0A6A4RNV5-F1
#
_cell.length_a   1.000
_cell.length_b   1.000
_cell.length_c   1.000
_cell.angle_alpha   90.00
_cell.angle_beta   90.00
_cell.angle_gamma   90.00
#
_symmetry.space_group_name_H-M   'P 1'
#
loop_
_entity.id
_entity.type
_entity.pdbx_description
1 polymer ?
#
loop_
_entity_poly.entity_id
_entity_poly.type
_entity_poly.pdbx_seq_one_letter_code
_entity_poly.pdbx_strand_id
1 'polypeptide(L)'
;MFDGLLDSRRSDNTSPGDTPTLSLICHPMQVLRISSGHPRQSKRTLFVCRHGERMDVVFGKHWLSLCSDSKGRYVRSNLNMPPSLPLWGGQRDYDMDTPLTVFGSTQARLVGEALLESNTAIDFVYCSPSLRCVQTAQNILKGLQQDGKVKLRVEPGLFEWTKWVSGNSLPAWIPPSDLATANFSVDTMYRPLIPVSKLTVSESYENYMSRSYQVTKDILSDCKNTGKRENTAEPRELSSPCR
;
A
#
# COMPACT_ATOMS: atom_id res chain seq x y z
N MET A 1 -5.42 62.32 7.07
CA MET A 1 -6.82 61.90 6.88
C MET A 1 -7.24 61.20 8.16
N PHE A 2 -8.14 61.86 8.91
CA PHE A 2 -9.00 61.40 10.02
C PHE A 2 -8.41 60.35 10.98
N ASP A 3 -7.92 60.76 12.16
CA ASP A 3 -8.67 60.98 13.43
C ASP A 3 -9.55 59.77 13.83
N GLY A 4 -9.44 59.16 15.01
CA GLY A 4 -9.01 59.72 16.29
C GLY A 4 -10.21 59.78 17.25
N LEU A 5 -10.24 58.83 18.19
CA LEU A 5 -10.76 58.92 19.57
C LEU A 5 -12.25 59.27 19.83
N LEU A 6 -12.90 58.42 20.64
CA LEU A 6 -13.84 58.75 21.74
C LEU A 6 -14.23 57.41 22.41
N ASP A 7 -13.49 56.96 23.43
CA ASP A 7 -13.87 57.06 24.85
C ASP A 7 -15.36 57.26 25.12
N SER A 8 -16.03 56.24 25.67
CA SER A 8 -16.85 56.42 26.86
C SER A 8 -17.30 55.10 27.46
N ARG A 9 -16.71 54.85 28.63
CA ARG A 9 -17.23 54.06 29.75
C ARG A 9 -18.75 54.10 29.86
N ARG A 10 -19.38 52.94 30.05
CA ARG A 10 -20.34 52.72 31.15
C ARG A 10 -20.63 51.23 31.39
N SER A 11 -20.16 50.84 32.57
CA SER A 11 -20.42 49.71 33.45
C SER A 11 -21.37 48.59 33.02
N ASP A 12 -20.75 47.40 33.00
CA ASP A 12 -21.30 46.12 33.47
C ASP A 12 -22.08 46.25 34.78
N ASN A 13 -23.15 45.46 34.89
CA ASN A 13 -23.46 44.74 36.11
C ASN A 13 -24.41 43.56 35.83
N THR A 14 -23.95 42.35 36.19
CA THR A 14 -24.69 41.18 36.73
C THR A 14 -25.71 40.49 35.81
N SER A 15 -25.81 39.16 35.64
CA SER A 15 -25.30 37.96 36.33
C SER A 15 -25.60 36.71 35.45
N PRO A 16 -25.29 35.46 35.87
CA PRO A 16 -24.77 34.38 35.02
C PRO A 16 -25.86 33.57 34.31
N GLY A 17 -25.57 33.13 33.09
CA GLY A 17 -26.41 32.18 32.38
C GLY A 17 -25.80 31.75 31.06
N ASP A 18 -25.54 30.45 30.97
CA ASP A 18 -25.50 29.65 29.74
C ASP A 18 -24.24 29.73 28.87
N THR A 19 -23.28 28.86 29.21
CA THR A 19 -22.32 28.29 28.26
C THR A 19 -23.05 27.66 27.07
N PRO A 20 -22.69 27.96 25.80
CA PRO A 20 -23.31 27.29 24.67
C PRO A 20 -22.75 25.87 24.56
N THR A 21 -23.62 24.90 24.83
CA THR A 21 -23.39 23.48 24.55
C THR A 21 -23.19 23.30 23.05
N LEU A 22 -21.95 23.03 22.63
CA LEU A 22 -21.64 22.58 21.27
C LEU A 22 -22.26 21.19 21.05
N SER A 23 -23.53 21.16 20.67
CA SER A 23 -24.18 19.95 20.18
C SER A 23 -23.63 19.65 18.78
N LEU A 24 -22.73 18.68 18.69
CA LEU A 24 -22.41 18.05 17.41
C LEU A 24 -23.64 17.26 16.95
N ILE A 25 -24.43 17.87 16.07
CA ILE A 25 -25.49 17.17 15.35
C ILE A 25 -24.81 16.25 14.32
N CYS A 26 -24.54 15.01 14.73
CA CYS A 26 -24.25 13.93 13.79
C CYS A 26 -25.48 13.69 12.94
N HIS A 27 -25.45 14.13 11.69
CA HIS A 27 -26.45 13.72 10.71
C HIS A 27 -26.23 12.25 10.37
N PRO A 28 -27.23 11.37 10.51
CA PRO A 28 -27.12 10.00 10.02
C PRO A 28 -26.90 10.04 8.50
N MET A 29 -25.95 9.25 8.00
CA MET A 29 -25.80 9.05 6.55
C MET A 29 -27.11 8.49 6.01
N GLN A 30 -27.87 9.31 5.29
CA GLN A 30 -29.02 8.84 4.55
C GLN A 30 -28.52 7.92 3.44
N VAL A 31 -28.88 6.64 3.56
CA VAL A 31 -28.68 5.62 2.53
C VAL A 31 -29.46 6.08 1.30
N LEU A 32 -28.74 6.57 0.28
CA LEU A 32 -29.34 6.90 -1.00
C LEU A 32 -29.92 5.61 -1.59
N ARG A 33 -31.25 5.53 -1.71
CA ARG A 33 -31.92 4.47 -2.47
C ARG A 33 -31.38 4.45 -3.90
N ILE A 34 -30.91 3.27 -4.34
CA ILE A 34 -30.46 3.02 -5.71
C ILE A 34 -31.66 3.10 -6.63
N SER A 35 -31.74 4.16 -7.43
CA SER A 35 -32.64 4.25 -8.57
C SER A 35 -32.26 3.19 -9.60
N SER A 36 -33.21 2.35 -9.98
CA SER A 36 -33.12 1.43 -11.11
C SER A 36 -32.85 2.20 -12.41
N GLY A 37 -31.62 2.11 -12.94
CA GLY A 37 -31.27 2.80 -14.17
C GLY A 37 -29.99 2.25 -14.79
N HIS A 38 -30.16 1.42 -15.83
CA HIS A 38 -29.15 0.91 -16.79
C HIS A 38 -27.91 0.24 -16.17
N PRO A 39 -27.35 -0.85 -16.73
CA PRO A 39 -26.07 -1.37 -16.27
C PRO A 39 -25.01 -0.29 -16.52
N ARG A 40 -24.69 0.50 -15.50
CA ARG A 40 -23.53 1.39 -15.51
C ARG A 40 -22.34 0.49 -15.77
N GLN A 41 -21.70 0.67 -16.92
CA GLN A 41 -20.42 0.02 -17.20
C GLN A 41 -19.51 0.27 -15.99
N SER A 42 -18.94 -0.82 -15.45
CA SER A 42 -18.02 -0.73 -14.32
C SER A 42 -16.90 0.24 -14.68
N LYS A 43 -16.85 1.38 -13.98
CA LYS A 43 -15.76 2.34 -14.19
C LYS A 43 -14.49 1.69 -13.70
N ARG A 44 -13.47 1.69 -14.55
CA ARG A 44 -12.15 1.28 -14.14
C ARG A 44 -11.58 2.30 -13.16
N THR A 45 -11.10 1.81 -12.02
CA THR A 45 -10.49 2.63 -10.97
C THR A 45 -9.04 2.20 -10.76
N LEU A 46 -8.14 3.16 -10.57
CA LEU A 46 -6.76 2.93 -10.16
C LEU A 46 -6.58 3.51 -8.75
N PHE A 47 -6.20 2.65 -7.80
CA PHE A 47 -5.79 3.08 -6.47
C PHE A 47 -4.27 3.10 -6.39
N VAL A 48 -3.71 4.17 -5.83
CA VAL A 48 -2.28 4.28 -5.52
C VAL A 48 -2.17 4.63 -4.04
N CYS A 49 -1.40 3.84 -3.29
CA CYS A 49 -1.16 4.07 -1.87
C CYS A 49 0.33 3.92 -1.56
N ARG A 50 0.77 4.60 -0.49
CA ARG A 50 2.13 4.46 0.03
C ARG A 50 2.24 3.21 0.90
N HIS A 51 3.45 2.65 1.00
CA HIS A 51 3.74 1.63 2.00
C HIS A 51 3.47 2.14 3.44
N GLY A 52 3.23 1.22 4.38
CA GLY A 52 3.05 1.52 5.80
C GLY A 52 4.33 2.00 6.51
N GLU A 53 4.24 2.19 7.82
CA GLU A 53 5.37 2.57 8.69
C GLU A 53 6.57 1.60 8.56
N ARG A 54 7.77 2.17 8.42
CA ARG A 54 9.04 1.46 8.17
C ARG A 54 9.87 1.31 9.44
N MET A 55 10.63 0.21 9.53
CA MET A 55 11.52 -0.07 10.68
C MET A 55 12.61 0.98 10.87
N ASP A 56 13.28 1.35 9.79
CA ASP A 56 14.43 2.24 9.80
C ASP A 56 14.07 3.68 10.19
N VAL A 57 12.85 4.13 9.86
CA VAL A 57 12.33 5.43 10.25
C VAL A 57 12.02 5.47 11.76
N VAL A 58 11.42 4.41 12.30
CA VAL A 58 11.00 4.37 13.72
C VAL A 58 12.18 4.13 14.66
N PHE A 59 13.05 3.18 14.30
CA PHE A 59 14.14 2.72 15.17
C PHE A 59 15.51 3.27 14.78
N GLY A 60 15.56 4.10 13.75
CA GLY A 60 16.77 4.77 13.27
C GLY A 60 17.74 3.85 12.51
N LYS A 61 18.84 4.44 12.05
CA LYS A 61 19.88 3.77 11.23
C LYS A 61 20.53 2.53 11.86
N HIS A 62 20.40 2.31 13.17
CA HIS A 62 21.01 1.18 13.89
C HIS A 62 19.98 0.12 14.29
N TRP A 63 18.79 0.13 13.68
CA TRP A 63 17.71 -0.80 14.01
C TRP A 63 18.08 -2.27 13.85
N LEU A 64 18.99 -2.61 12.93
CA LEU A 64 19.50 -3.97 12.76
C LEU A 64 20.23 -4.46 14.00
N SER A 65 21.05 -3.61 14.61
CA SER A 65 21.74 -3.93 15.87
C SER A 65 20.75 -4.08 17.03
N LEU A 66 19.62 -3.37 17.00
CA LEU A 66 18.58 -3.48 18.02
C LEU A 66 17.80 -4.80 17.93
N CYS A 67 17.81 -5.48 16.78
CA CYS A 67 17.05 -6.70 16.56
C CYS A 67 17.92 -7.94 16.27
N SER A 68 19.19 -7.90 16.66
CA SER A 68 20.14 -9.01 16.51
C SER A 68 20.78 -9.37 17.86
N ASP A 69 20.81 -10.65 18.21
CA ASP A 69 21.56 -11.13 19.38
C ASP A 69 23.06 -11.31 19.10
N SER A 70 23.83 -11.69 20.12
CA SER A 70 25.28 -11.94 20.00
C SER A 70 25.64 -13.09 19.05
N LYS A 71 24.66 -13.89 18.62
CA LYS A 71 24.82 -14.99 17.65
C LYS A 71 24.27 -14.61 16.27
N GLY A 72 23.85 -13.36 16.05
CA GLY A 72 23.28 -12.89 14.78
C GLY A 72 21.84 -13.33 14.54
N ARG A 73 21.14 -13.86 15.55
CA ARG A 73 19.75 -14.30 15.42
C ARG A 73 18.81 -13.13 15.63
N TYR A 74 17.69 -13.13 14.90
CA TYR A 74 16.66 -12.11 15.05
C TYR A 74 16.08 -12.15 16.47
N VAL A 75 16.02 -10.99 17.12
CA VAL A 75 15.34 -10.80 18.40
C VAL A 75 14.40 -9.62 18.29
N ARG A 76 13.14 -9.84 18.65
CA ARG A 76 12.13 -8.78 18.74
C ARG A 76 12.32 -8.03 20.06
N SER A 77 13.10 -6.96 20.05
CA SER A 77 13.37 -6.13 21.23
C SER A 77 12.30 -5.08 21.53
N ASN A 78 11.39 -4.81 20.59
CA ASN A 78 10.26 -3.91 20.76
C ASN A 78 8.99 -4.51 20.14
N LEU A 79 7.82 -4.30 20.75
CA LEU A 79 6.55 -4.84 20.24
C LEU A 79 6.14 -4.27 18.88
N ASN A 80 6.64 -3.09 18.48
CA ASN A 80 6.42 -2.57 17.14
C ASN A 80 7.37 -3.21 16.09
N MET A 81 8.37 -3.97 16.50
CA MET A 81 9.12 -4.83 15.57
C MET A 81 8.32 -6.10 15.23
N PRO A 82 8.42 -6.61 13.99
CA PRO A 82 7.68 -7.79 13.57
C PRO A 82 8.10 -9.03 14.38
N PRO A 83 7.23 -10.05 14.50
CA PRO A 83 7.60 -11.28 15.21
C PRO A 83 8.71 -12.07 14.50
N SER A 84 8.86 -11.89 13.20
CA SER A 84 9.88 -12.53 12.37
C SER A 84 10.17 -11.67 11.15
N LEU A 85 11.40 -11.75 10.63
CA LEU A 85 11.78 -11.14 9.36
C LEU A 85 11.96 -12.20 8.29
N PRO A 86 11.41 -12.00 7.08
CA PRO A 86 11.50 -12.98 6.02
C PRO A 86 12.94 -13.08 5.54
N LEU A 87 13.55 -14.26 5.69
CA LEU A 87 14.91 -14.58 5.23
C LEU A 87 16.03 -13.89 6.03
N TRP A 88 15.79 -13.63 7.33
CA TRP A 88 16.82 -13.17 8.26
C TRP A 88 18.02 -14.12 8.30
N GLY A 89 19.24 -13.56 8.36
CA GLY A 89 20.48 -14.33 8.38
C GLY A 89 20.97 -14.80 7.01
N GLY A 90 20.16 -14.64 5.95
CA GLY A 90 20.66 -14.65 4.57
C GLY A 90 21.53 -13.42 4.33
N GLN A 91 22.32 -13.41 3.25
CA GLN A 91 23.07 -12.24 2.75
C GLN A 91 22.09 -11.13 2.26
N ARG A 92 21.18 -10.68 3.13
CA ARG A 92 20.10 -9.74 2.85
C ARG A 92 20.52 -8.38 3.40
N ASP A 93 20.49 -7.40 2.51
CA ASP A 93 20.79 -6.02 2.84
C ASP A 93 19.50 -5.30 3.28
N TYR A 94 19.13 -5.49 4.54
CA TYR A 94 18.01 -4.79 5.14
C TYR A 94 18.28 -3.30 5.40
N ASP A 95 19.54 -2.84 5.32
CA ASP A 95 19.85 -1.41 5.36
C ASP A 95 19.27 -0.72 4.12
N MET A 96 19.31 -1.40 2.97
CA MET A 96 18.79 -0.91 1.70
C MET A 96 17.34 -1.33 1.40
N ASP A 97 16.80 -2.35 2.10
CA ASP A 97 15.43 -2.84 1.91
C ASP A 97 14.68 -3.12 3.23
N THR A 98 14.48 -2.05 4.00
CA THR A 98 13.82 -2.12 5.31
C THR A 98 12.39 -2.71 5.28
N PRO A 99 12.01 -3.51 6.29
CA PRO A 99 10.66 -4.04 6.46
C PRO A 99 9.67 -3.04 7.09
N LEU A 100 8.38 -3.37 7.05
CA LEU A 100 7.32 -2.71 7.82
C LEU A 100 7.38 -3.07 9.30
N THR A 101 6.96 -2.13 10.13
CA THR A 101 6.65 -2.34 11.55
C THR A 101 5.35 -3.13 11.73
N VAL A 102 5.06 -3.53 12.96
CA VAL A 102 3.75 -4.09 13.32
C VAL A 102 2.66 -3.05 13.06
N PHE A 103 2.88 -1.78 13.44
CA PHE A 103 1.95 -0.69 13.13
C PHE A 103 1.81 -0.45 11.63
N GLY A 104 2.89 -0.53 10.85
CA GLY A 104 2.84 -0.42 9.39
C GLY A 104 2.03 -1.54 8.75
N SER A 105 2.15 -2.76 9.28
CA SER A 105 1.33 -3.90 8.86
C SER A 105 -0.15 -3.72 9.24
N THR A 106 -0.43 -3.21 10.43
CA THR A 106 -1.80 -2.90 10.88
C THR A 106 -2.44 -1.79 10.04
N GLN A 107 -1.72 -0.71 9.73
CA GLN A 107 -2.18 0.35 8.82
C GLN A 107 -2.64 -0.23 7.48
N ALA A 108 -1.80 -1.07 6.87
CA ALA A 108 -2.11 -1.73 5.60
C ALA A 108 -3.34 -2.65 5.70
N ARG A 109 -3.46 -3.41 6.80
CA ARG A 109 -4.61 -4.28 7.04
C ARG A 109 -5.91 -3.49 7.17
N LEU A 110 -5.92 -2.39 7.91
CA LEU A 110 -7.10 -1.52 8.07
C LEU A 110 -7.57 -0.94 6.73
N VAL A 111 -6.65 -0.59 5.83
CA VAL A 111 -7.01 -0.17 4.46
C VAL A 111 -7.72 -1.31 3.72
N GLY A 112 -7.24 -2.55 3.84
CA GLY A 112 -7.90 -3.72 3.27
C GLY A 112 -9.29 -3.97 3.84
N GLU A 113 -9.46 -3.82 5.15
CA GLU A 113 -10.76 -3.95 5.84
C GLU A 113 -11.74 -2.87 5.36
N ALA A 114 -11.30 -1.62 5.21
CA ALA A 114 -12.14 -0.55 4.64
C ALA A 114 -12.54 -0.80 3.18
N LEU A 115 -11.64 -1.37 2.37
CA LEU A 115 -11.96 -1.78 0.99
C LEU A 115 -13.02 -2.91 0.98
N LEU A 116 -12.94 -3.84 1.93
CA LEU A 116 -13.92 -4.91 2.09
C LEU A 116 -15.29 -4.36 2.52
N GLU A 117 -15.32 -3.51 3.54
CA GLU A 117 -16.55 -2.90 4.07
C GLU A 117 -17.27 -2.03 3.03
N SER A 118 -16.51 -1.36 2.16
CA SER A 118 -17.05 -0.59 1.04
C SER A 118 -17.47 -1.44 -0.17
N ASN A 119 -17.31 -2.76 -0.08
CA ASN A 119 -17.54 -3.70 -1.18
C ASN A 119 -16.78 -3.31 -2.47
N THR A 120 -15.56 -2.80 -2.30
CA THR A 120 -14.69 -2.39 -3.40
C THR A 120 -13.98 -3.62 -3.98
N ALA A 121 -14.29 -3.96 -5.23
CA ALA A 121 -13.60 -5.04 -5.95
C ALA A 121 -12.15 -4.64 -6.31
N ILE A 122 -11.20 -5.54 -6.04
CA ILE A 122 -9.79 -5.40 -6.42
C ILE A 122 -9.41 -6.60 -7.29
N ASP A 123 -9.29 -6.36 -8.60
CA ASP A 123 -9.00 -7.42 -9.57
C ASP A 123 -7.50 -7.71 -9.70
N PHE A 124 -6.67 -6.67 -9.57
CA PHE A 124 -5.21 -6.76 -9.74
C PHE A 124 -4.49 -5.95 -8.67
N VAL A 125 -3.38 -6.50 -8.16
CA VAL A 125 -2.49 -5.79 -7.23
C VAL A 125 -1.07 -5.81 -7.76
N TYR A 126 -0.52 -4.62 -7.98
CA TYR A 126 0.88 -4.41 -8.33
C TYR A 126 1.59 -3.74 -7.16
N CYS A 127 2.87 -4.05 -6.96
CA CYS A 127 3.67 -3.41 -5.93
C CYS A 127 5.11 -3.20 -6.39
N SER A 128 5.76 -2.18 -5.82
CA SER A 128 7.20 -1.98 -5.92
C SER A 128 7.95 -3.18 -5.31
N PRO A 129 9.17 -3.50 -5.79
CA PRO A 129 9.96 -4.63 -5.30
C PRO A 129 10.49 -4.45 -3.87
N SER A 130 10.39 -3.26 -3.29
CA SER A 130 10.81 -3.05 -1.89
C SER A 130 10.00 -3.90 -0.92
N LEU A 131 10.66 -4.50 0.06
CA LEU A 131 10.02 -5.37 1.05
C LEU A 131 8.84 -4.68 1.76
N ARG A 132 9.01 -3.41 2.15
CA ARG A 132 7.93 -2.57 2.72
C ARG A 132 6.68 -2.49 1.83
N CYS A 133 6.85 -2.45 0.51
CA CYS A 133 5.75 -2.36 -0.45
C CYS A 133 5.06 -3.71 -0.60
N VAL A 134 5.82 -4.80 -0.72
CA VAL A 134 5.30 -6.17 -0.76
C VAL A 134 4.52 -6.50 0.51
N GLN A 135 5.08 -6.19 1.68
CA GLN A 135 4.41 -6.40 2.97
C GLN A 135 3.14 -5.54 3.12
N THR A 136 3.14 -4.31 2.59
CA THR A 136 1.93 -3.46 2.61
C THR A 136 0.85 -4.11 1.77
N ALA A 137 1.15 -4.47 0.52
CA ALA A 137 0.18 -5.07 -0.40
C ALA A 137 -0.36 -6.41 0.14
N GLN A 138 0.50 -7.24 0.73
CA GLN A 138 0.12 -8.49 1.39
C GLN A 138 -0.86 -8.27 2.55
N ASN A 139 -0.62 -7.27 3.40
CA ASN A 139 -1.51 -6.98 4.53
C ASN A 139 -2.83 -6.34 4.08
N ILE A 140 -2.83 -5.53 3.02
CA ILE A 140 -4.08 -5.06 2.36
C ILE A 140 -4.91 -6.26 1.89
N LEU A 141 -4.30 -7.23 1.20
CA LEU A 141 -5.01 -8.43 0.75
C LEU A 141 -5.55 -9.28 1.90
N LYS A 142 -4.85 -9.32 3.04
CA LYS A 142 -5.35 -9.97 4.26
C LYS A 142 -6.58 -9.26 4.82
N GLY A 143 -6.54 -7.93 4.94
CA GLY A 143 -7.70 -7.14 5.38
C GLY A 143 -8.90 -7.27 4.43
N LEU A 144 -8.63 -7.36 3.13
CA LEU A 144 -9.64 -7.56 2.08
C LEU A 144 -10.17 -9.01 2.01
N GLN A 145 -9.59 -9.94 2.78
CA GLN A 145 -9.90 -11.38 2.73
C GLN A 145 -9.70 -12.01 1.33
N GLN A 146 -8.72 -11.49 0.59
CA GLN A 146 -8.32 -11.95 -0.75
C GLN A 146 -6.92 -12.56 -0.77
N ASP A 147 -6.30 -12.76 0.39
CA ASP A 147 -5.02 -13.47 0.50
C ASP A 147 -5.11 -14.88 -0.12
N GLY A 148 -4.10 -15.24 -0.91
CA GLY A 148 -4.08 -16.48 -1.68
C GLY A 148 -4.91 -16.48 -2.97
N LYS A 149 -5.99 -15.68 -3.04
CA LYS A 149 -6.88 -15.56 -4.21
C LYS A 149 -6.33 -14.59 -5.24
N VAL A 150 -6.03 -13.35 -4.82
CA VAL A 150 -5.39 -12.35 -5.66
C VAL A 150 -3.88 -12.44 -5.44
N LYS A 151 -3.11 -12.50 -6.53
CA LYS A 151 -1.65 -12.59 -6.47
C LYS A 151 -0.99 -11.22 -6.67
N LEU A 152 0.06 -10.95 -5.91
CA LEU A 152 0.84 -9.72 -5.97
C LEU A 152 1.80 -9.76 -7.16
N ARG A 153 1.69 -8.77 -8.06
CA ARG A 153 2.59 -8.58 -9.19
C ARG A 153 3.71 -7.61 -8.80
N VAL A 154 4.92 -8.12 -8.63
CA VAL A 154 6.09 -7.31 -8.26
C VAL A 154 6.66 -6.63 -9.51
N GLU A 155 6.50 -5.30 -9.59
CA GLU A 155 6.88 -4.49 -10.76
C GLU A 155 8.00 -3.50 -10.39
N PRO A 156 9.26 -3.75 -10.80
CA PRO A 156 10.39 -2.84 -10.56
C PRO A 156 10.18 -1.44 -11.14
N GLY A 157 9.39 -1.28 -12.21
CA GLY A 157 9.01 0.02 -12.73
C GLY A 157 8.26 0.91 -11.74
N LEU A 158 7.69 0.35 -10.67
CA LEU A 158 7.04 1.08 -9.57
C LEU A 158 8.00 1.45 -8.43
N PHE A 159 9.28 1.08 -8.50
CA PHE A 159 10.26 1.46 -7.50
C PHE A 159 10.43 2.99 -7.45
N GLU A 160 10.76 3.53 -6.27
CA GLU A 160 10.92 4.97 -6.07
C GLU A 160 12.10 5.54 -6.87
N TRP A 161 12.25 6.86 -6.86
CA TRP A 161 13.31 7.52 -7.59
C TRP A 161 14.69 7.01 -7.14
N THR A 162 15.44 6.39 -8.06
CA THR A 162 16.68 5.69 -7.68
C THR A 162 17.78 6.62 -7.17
N LYS A 163 17.64 7.94 -7.32
CA LYS A 163 18.53 8.94 -6.71
C LYS A 163 18.48 8.95 -5.18
N TRP A 164 17.40 8.44 -4.58
CA TRP A 164 17.30 8.30 -3.11
C TRP A 164 17.98 7.05 -2.57
N VAL A 165 18.40 6.13 -3.45
CA VAL A 165 19.14 4.93 -3.06
C VAL A 165 20.57 5.34 -2.71
N SER A 166 21.04 4.94 -1.52
CA SER A 166 22.42 5.16 -1.12
C SER A 166 23.39 4.25 -1.89
N GLY A 167 24.59 4.76 -2.20
CA GLY A 167 25.62 3.97 -2.86
C GLY A 167 25.49 3.88 -4.39
N ASN A 168 26.19 2.91 -4.98
CA ASN A 168 26.37 2.79 -6.43
C ASN A 168 25.61 1.59 -7.04
N SER A 169 24.68 0.99 -6.29
CA SER A 169 23.90 -0.17 -6.70
C SER A 169 22.45 -0.06 -6.25
N LEU A 170 21.55 -0.70 -6.99
CA LEU A 170 20.17 -0.88 -6.54
C LEU A 170 20.11 -1.87 -5.36
N PRO A 171 19.08 -1.78 -4.48
CA PRO A 171 18.89 -2.76 -3.42
C PRO A 171 18.78 -4.18 -3.98
N ALA A 172 19.34 -5.15 -3.26
CA ALA A 172 19.21 -6.57 -3.59
C ALA A 172 17.81 -7.08 -3.17
N TRP A 173 16.77 -6.68 -3.91
CA TRP A 173 15.39 -7.05 -3.63
C TRP A 173 15.19 -8.57 -3.62
N ILE A 174 14.28 -9.02 -2.76
CA ILE A 174 13.93 -10.44 -2.64
C ILE A 174 13.23 -10.90 -3.94
N PRO A 175 13.73 -11.95 -4.63
CA PRO A 175 13.07 -12.47 -5.83
C PRO A 175 11.65 -12.98 -5.53
N PRO A 176 10.72 -12.93 -6.50
CA PRO A 176 9.35 -13.45 -6.31
C PRO A 176 9.31 -14.91 -5.84
N SER A 177 10.22 -15.78 -6.28
CA SER A 177 10.32 -17.18 -5.78
C SER A 177 10.57 -17.25 -4.28
N ASP A 178 11.46 -16.40 -3.78
CA ASP A 178 11.85 -16.37 -2.38
C ASP A 178 10.76 -15.71 -1.53
N LEU A 179 10.08 -14.69 -2.07
CA LEU A 179 8.89 -14.11 -1.46
C LEU A 179 7.77 -15.15 -1.32
N ALA A 180 7.52 -15.96 -2.36
CA ALA A 180 6.55 -17.04 -2.29
C ALA A 180 6.93 -18.08 -1.21
N THR A 181 8.21 -18.44 -1.12
CA THR A 181 8.74 -19.33 -0.06
C THR A 181 8.56 -18.73 1.34
N ALA A 182 8.62 -17.41 1.46
CA ALA A 182 8.32 -16.66 2.68
C ALA A 182 6.82 -16.42 2.92
N ASN A 183 5.94 -17.15 2.23
CA ASN A 183 4.47 -17.10 2.33
C ASN A 183 3.85 -15.76 1.93
N PHE A 184 4.48 -15.01 1.03
CA PHE A 184 3.81 -13.92 0.33
C PHE A 184 3.03 -14.46 -0.87
N SER A 185 1.79 -13.99 -1.06
CA SER A 185 0.91 -14.36 -2.17
C SER A 185 1.34 -13.69 -3.48
N VAL A 186 2.60 -13.83 -3.88
CA VAL A 186 3.14 -13.25 -5.12
C VAL A 186 2.84 -14.10 -6.35
N ASP A 187 2.66 -13.45 -7.49
CA ASP A 187 2.57 -14.08 -8.81
C ASP A 187 3.99 -14.34 -9.33
N THR A 188 4.46 -15.57 -9.21
CA THR A 188 5.79 -15.97 -9.70
C THR A 188 5.87 -16.10 -11.22
N MET A 189 4.71 -16.12 -11.91
CA MET A 189 4.63 -16.20 -13.37
C MET A 189 4.53 -14.81 -14.02
N TYR A 190 4.28 -13.77 -13.22
CA TYR A 190 4.27 -12.40 -13.69
C TYR A 190 5.63 -11.99 -14.25
N ARG A 191 5.60 -11.46 -15.48
CA ARG A 191 6.77 -10.87 -16.15
C ARG A 191 6.70 -9.36 -16.01
N PRO A 192 7.65 -8.71 -15.32
CA PRO A 192 7.63 -7.27 -15.17
C PRO A 192 7.71 -6.53 -16.50
N LEU A 193 6.95 -5.45 -16.60
CA LEU A 193 6.94 -4.53 -17.74
C LEU A 193 8.26 -3.77 -17.82
N ILE A 194 8.80 -3.38 -16.66
CA ILE A 194 10.13 -2.79 -16.51
C ILE A 194 10.95 -3.71 -15.59
N PRO A 195 11.79 -4.62 -16.12
CA PRO A 195 12.63 -5.47 -15.29
C PRO A 195 13.72 -4.65 -14.59
N VAL A 196 14.28 -5.20 -13.50
CA VAL A 196 15.35 -4.59 -12.70
C VAL A 196 16.54 -4.13 -13.57
N SER A 197 16.89 -4.92 -14.60
CA SER A 197 17.99 -4.59 -15.52
C SER A 197 17.78 -3.31 -16.34
N LYS A 198 16.56 -2.77 -16.38
CA LYS A 198 16.24 -1.48 -17.02
C LYS A 198 16.18 -0.31 -16.05
N LEU A 199 16.35 -0.54 -14.74
CA LEU A 199 16.46 0.53 -13.77
C LEU A 199 17.90 1.05 -13.73
N THR A 200 18.05 2.36 -13.85
CA THR A 200 19.36 3.02 -13.77
C THR A 200 19.60 3.48 -12.34
N VAL A 201 20.78 3.21 -11.80
CA VAL A 201 21.22 3.77 -10.51
C VAL A 201 21.31 5.29 -10.64
N SER A 202 20.78 6.03 -9.66
CA SER A 202 20.78 7.50 -9.66
C SER A 202 20.24 8.12 -10.96
N GLU A 203 19.08 7.64 -11.43
CA GLU A 203 18.42 8.17 -12.62
C GLU A 203 18.04 9.66 -12.46
N SER A 204 17.85 10.38 -13.57
CA SER A 204 17.34 11.76 -13.50
C SER A 204 15.87 11.78 -13.08
N TYR A 205 15.39 12.93 -12.62
CA TYR A 205 13.98 13.09 -12.25
C TYR A 205 13.05 12.85 -13.46
N GLU A 206 13.47 13.30 -14.65
CA GLU A 206 12.73 13.13 -15.90
C GLU A 206 12.60 11.65 -16.27
N ASN A 207 13.69 10.87 -16.10
CA ASN A 207 13.66 9.43 -16.34
C ASN A 207 12.73 8.71 -15.36
N TYR A 208 12.78 9.09 -14.07
CA TYR A 208 11.87 8.58 -13.05
C TYR A 208 10.39 8.85 -13.40
N MET A 209 10.06 10.09 -13.75
CA MET A 209 8.70 10.47 -14.12
C MET A 209 8.25 9.76 -15.41
N SER A 210 9.13 9.66 -16.41
CA SER A 210 8.87 8.99 -17.68
C SER A 210 8.57 7.50 -17.48
N ARG A 211 9.40 6.77 -16.72
CA ARG A 211 9.15 5.35 -16.44
C ARG A 211 7.90 5.13 -15.58
N SER A 212 7.62 6.03 -14.63
CA SER A 212 6.42 5.96 -13.78
C SER A 212 5.14 6.15 -14.58
N TYR A 213 5.14 7.11 -15.52
CA TYR A 213 4.05 7.30 -16.47
C TYR A 213 3.87 6.07 -17.36
N GLN A 214 4.97 5.58 -17.96
CA GLN A 214 4.94 4.45 -18.88
C GLN A 214 4.45 3.17 -18.22
N VAL A 215 5.01 2.79 -17.05
CA VAL A 215 4.61 1.57 -16.35
C VAL A 215 3.15 1.62 -15.91
N THR A 216 2.67 2.78 -15.45
CA THR A 216 1.26 2.95 -15.07
C THR A 216 0.36 2.77 -16.28
N LYS A 217 0.71 3.36 -17.43
CA LYS A 217 -0.04 3.20 -18.69
C LYS A 217 -0.05 1.74 -19.16
N ASP A 218 1.07 1.04 -19.03
CA ASP A 218 1.21 -0.35 -19.46
C ASP A 218 0.47 -1.33 -18.54
N ILE A 219 0.54 -1.14 -17.22
CA ILE A 219 -0.33 -1.83 -16.25
C ILE A 219 -1.79 -1.59 -16.65
N LEU A 220 -2.13 -0.35 -16.98
CA LEU A 220 -3.49 -0.04 -17.39
C LEU A 220 -3.86 -0.80 -18.67
N SER A 221 -2.98 -0.91 -19.66
CA SER A 221 -3.23 -1.70 -20.86
C SER A 221 -3.38 -3.20 -20.56
N ASP A 222 -2.51 -3.75 -19.72
CA ASP A 222 -2.44 -5.18 -19.39
C ASP A 222 -3.72 -5.70 -18.70
N CYS A 223 -4.26 -4.97 -17.71
CA CYS A 223 -5.49 -5.42 -17.06
C CYS A 223 -6.70 -5.39 -18.00
N LYS A 224 -6.75 -4.47 -19.00
CA LYS A 224 -7.83 -4.46 -20.00
C LYS A 224 -7.82 -5.73 -20.85
N ASN A 225 -6.63 -6.24 -21.18
CA ASN A 225 -6.49 -7.44 -22.00
C ASN A 225 -6.78 -8.71 -21.20
N THR A 226 -6.45 -8.72 -19.90
CA THR A 226 -6.71 -9.86 -19.03
C THR A 226 -8.21 -10.04 -18.76
N GLY A 227 -8.95 -8.97 -18.44
CA GLY A 227 -10.40 -9.04 -18.25
C GLY A 227 -11.18 -9.43 -19.52
N LYS A 228 -10.62 -9.21 -20.72
CA LYS A 228 -11.21 -9.72 -21.97
C LYS A 228 -11.05 -11.22 -22.13
N ARG A 229 -9.93 -11.80 -21.70
CA ARG A 229 -9.63 -13.24 -21.83
C ARG A 229 -10.53 -14.08 -20.92
N GLU A 230 -10.80 -13.60 -19.72
CA GLU A 230 -11.70 -14.25 -18.76
C GLU A 230 -13.16 -14.24 -19.23
N ASN A 231 -13.61 -13.16 -19.88
CA ASN A 231 -14.96 -13.06 -20.44
C ASN A 231 -15.19 -13.89 -21.72
N THR A 232 -14.12 -14.34 -22.39
CA THR A 232 -14.19 -15.22 -23.59
C THR A 232 -14.02 -16.70 -23.28
N ALA A 233 -13.68 -17.06 -22.04
CA ALA A 233 -13.63 -18.45 -21.62
C ALA A 233 -15.04 -18.91 -21.26
N GLU A 234 -15.78 -19.46 -22.24
CA GLU A 234 -17.05 -20.15 -21.95
C GLU A 234 -16.82 -21.27 -20.92
N PRO A 235 -17.76 -21.50 -19.98
CA PRO A 235 -17.66 -22.62 -19.08
C PRO A 235 -17.74 -23.90 -19.89
N ARG A 236 -16.68 -24.72 -19.83
CA ARG A 236 -16.73 -26.09 -20.34
C ARG A 236 -17.79 -26.83 -19.54
N GLU A 237 -18.93 -27.11 -20.17
CA GLU A 237 -19.91 -28.04 -19.63
C GLU A 237 -19.20 -29.38 -19.35
N LEU A 238 -19.13 -29.74 -18.08
CA LEU A 238 -18.79 -31.08 -17.66
C LEU A 238 -19.98 -31.98 -18.01
N SER A 239 -19.96 -32.55 -19.21
CA SER A 239 -20.83 -33.67 -19.55
C SER A 239 -20.47 -34.85 -18.66
N SER A 240 -21.35 -35.12 -17.70
CA SER A 240 -21.30 -36.34 -16.89
C SER A 240 -21.66 -37.53 -17.79
N PRO A 241 -20.84 -38.59 -17.88
CA PRO A 241 -21.28 -39.79 -18.57
C PRO A 241 -22.20 -40.57 -17.64
N CYS A 242 -23.49 -40.64 -18.00
CA CYS A 242 -24.35 -41.73 -17.53
C CYS A 242 -23.73 -43.07 -17.94
N ARG A 243 -23.32 -43.87 -16.96
CA ARG A 243 -23.47 -45.33 -16.93
C ARG A 243 -23.63 -45.80 -15.50
#